data_AF-A0A0V0GDP8-F1
#
_entry.id   AF-A0A0V0GDP8-F1
#
_cell.length_a   1.000
_cell.length_b   1.000
_cell.length_c   1.000
_cell.angle_alpha   90.00
_cell.angle_beta   90.00
_cell.angle_gamma   90.00
#
_symmetry.space_group_name_H-M   'P 1'
#
loop_
_entity.id
_entity.type
_entity.pdbx_description
1 polymer ?
#
loop_
_entity_poly.entity_id
_entity_poly.type
_entity_poly.pdbx_seq_one_letter_code
_entity_poly.pdbx_strand_id
1 'polypeptide(L)'
;MLESCLTFLASIISLRTNLGANQTRLSQLEMVTLLCMGDKTHSQLMELMPERCGTVQSKDFEAALAEVAEYRAPNLEASGNMQQGMYVPKGHVWEELYDPIHVLLRAVHRREFQNSMDRFNEYVNQTGRMRSGSSAWPPYREPAKCHEAYSDPRKILKSRVFHALVWLVLYKAVTQHTVSEHVVSLVIYLLEMAVAVTDPTDQPTQVCTVKQTTERNVNDGD
;
A
#
# COMPACT_ATOMS: atom_id res chain seq x y z
N MET A 1 12.76 -11.71 7.62
CA MET A 1 12.05 -12.85 6.99
C MET A 1 10.53 -12.72 7.11
N LEU A 2 9.96 -12.54 8.30
CA LEU A 2 8.51 -12.36 8.47
C LEU A 2 7.96 -11.12 7.75
N GLU A 3 8.56 -9.95 8.00
CA GLU A 3 8.18 -8.69 7.34
C GLU A 3 8.20 -8.85 5.81
N SER A 4 9.28 -9.38 5.26
CA SER A 4 9.42 -9.66 3.82
C SER A 4 8.32 -10.58 3.27
N CYS A 5 7.86 -11.57 4.05
CA CYS A 5 6.76 -12.45 3.67
C CYS A 5 5.43 -11.68 3.60
N LEU A 6 5.14 -10.84 4.60
CA LEU A 6 3.94 -10.01 4.63
C LEU A 6 3.95 -8.97 3.50
N THR A 7 5.09 -8.33 3.26
CA THR A 7 5.27 -7.38 2.15
C THR A 7 5.10 -8.06 0.80
N PHE A 8 5.57 -9.30 0.67
CA PHE A 8 5.38 -10.09 -0.55
C PHE A 8 3.90 -10.43 -0.79
N LEU A 9 3.16 -10.83 0.25
CA LEU A 9 1.71 -11.06 0.15
C LEU A 9 0.96 -9.78 -0.27
N ALA A 10 1.26 -8.66 0.37
CA ALA A 10 0.68 -7.36 0.03
C ALA A 10 1.00 -6.93 -1.42
N SER A 11 2.23 -7.18 -1.86
CA SER A 11 2.70 -6.93 -3.23
C SER A 11 1.94 -7.75 -4.26
N ILE A 12 1.76 -9.06 -4.05
CA ILE A 12 1.02 -9.93 -4.98
C ILE A 12 -0.43 -9.45 -5.14
N ILE A 13 -1.06 -9.12 -4.01
CA ILE A 13 -2.45 -8.65 -3.98
C ILE A 13 -2.58 -7.33 -4.76
N SER A 14 -1.62 -6.42 -4.61
CA SER A 14 -1.65 -5.11 -5.26
C SER A 14 -1.31 -5.18 -6.76
N LEU A 15 -0.28 -5.93 -7.16
CA LEU A 15 0.16 -6.04 -8.56
C LEU A 15 -0.92 -6.58 -9.52
N ARG A 16 -1.67 -7.61 -9.09
CA ARG A 16 -2.73 -8.23 -9.90
C ARG A 16 -3.88 -7.28 -10.20
N THR A 17 -4.02 -6.23 -9.40
CA THR A 17 -5.12 -5.27 -9.48
C THR A 17 -4.94 -4.29 -10.64
N ASN A 18 -3.71 -4.15 -11.13
CA ASN A 18 -3.42 -3.36 -12.33
C ASN A 18 -3.65 -4.15 -13.63
N LEU A 19 -3.89 -5.47 -13.57
CA LEU A 19 -4.19 -6.28 -14.76
C LEU A 19 -5.62 -6.02 -15.25
N GLY A 20 -5.73 -5.33 -16.39
CA GLY A 20 -7.00 -4.91 -16.98
C GLY A 20 -7.49 -3.54 -16.49
N ALA A 21 -6.66 -2.80 -15.74
CA ALA A 21 -6.98 -1.45 -15.33
C ALA A 21 -6.92 -0.47 -16.52
N ASN A 22 -7.73 0.59 -16.46
CA ASN A 22 -7.73 1.64 -17.46
C ASN A 22 -6.35 2.32 -17.52
N GLN A 23 -5.78 2.45 -18.73
CA GLN A 23 -4.47 3.08 -18.97
C GLN A 23 -4.37 4.50 -18.41
N THR A 24 -5.46 5.27 -18.45
CA THR A 24 -5.50 6.61 -17.86
C THR A 24 -5.36 6.55 -16.34
N ARG A 25 -6.01 5.59 -15.68
CA ARG A 25 -5.93 5.42 -14.23
C ARG A 25 -4.56 4.92 -13.79
N LEU A 26 -3.95 4.02 -14.56
CA LEU A 26 -2.57 3.60 -14.33
C LEU A 26 -1.61 4.77 -14.45
N SER A 27 -1.74 5.58 -15.50
CA SER A 27 -0.90 6.76 -15.70
C SER A 27 -1.05 7.77 -14.55
N GLN A 28 -2.29 7.99 -14.08
CA GLN A 28 -2.53 8.83 -12.91
C GLN A 28 -1.86 8.27 -11.65
N LEU A 29 -1.98 6.96 -11.40
CA LEU A 29 -1.35 6.29 -10.26
C LEU A 29 0.18 6.41 -10.29
N GLU A 30 0.78 6.27 -11.47
CA GLU A 30 2.22 6.48 -11.69
C GLU A 30 2.64 7.92 -11.38
N MET A 31 1.86 8.90 -11.84
CA MET A 31 2.14 10.31 -11.56
C MET A 31 2.02 10.63 -10.07
N VAL A 32 0.97 10.14 -9.40
CA VAL A 32 0.81 10.25 -7.95
C VAL A 32 2.02 9.67 -7.24
N THR A 33 2.47 8.49 -7.66
CA THR A 33 3.61 7.79 -7.07
C THR A 33 4.90 8.60 -7.17
N LEU A 34 5.20 9.16 -8.35
CA LEU A 34 6.36 10.00 -8.57
C LEU A 34 6.34 11.26 -7.69
N LEU A 35 5.19 11.93 -7.59
CA LEU A 35 5.00 13.14 -6.80
C LEU A 35 5.07 12.86 -5.29
N CYS A 36 4.54 11.73 -4.84
CA CYS A 36 4.63 11.32 -3.43
C CYS A 36 6.07 10.97 -3.03
N MET A 37 6.90 10.43 -3.92
CA MET A 37 8.32 10.18 -3.66
C MET A 37 9.16 11.46 -3.57
N GLY A 38 8.76 12.54 -4.26
CA GLY A 38 9.52 13.79 -4.33
C GLY A 38 8.86 14.83 -5.23
N ASP A 39 9.08 16.11 -4.94
CA ASP A 39 8.61 17.21 -5.80
C ASP A 39 9.28 17.06 -7.18
N LYS A 40 8.54 17.28 -8.27
CA LYS A 40 9.04 17.09 -9.63
C LYS A 40 8.79 18.31 -10.52
N THR A 41 9.70 18.59 -11.45
CA THR A 41 9.41 19.52 -12.55
C THR A 41 8.47 18.85 -13.57
N HIS A 42 7.87 19.65 -14.45
CA HIS A 42 7.10 19.14 -15.58
C HIS A 42 7.92 18.16 -16.45
N SER A 43 9.16 18.54 -16.77
CA SER A 43 10.06 17.73 -17.60
C SER A 43 10.45 16.42 -16.93
N GLN A 44 10.72 16.43 -15.62
CA GLN A 44 11.02 15.21 -14.86
C GLN A 44 9.84 14.24 -14.84
N LEU A 45 8.61 14.75 -14.68
CA LEU A 45 7.42 13.91 -14.76
C LEU A 45 7.26 13.33 -16.17
N MET A 46 7.44 14.14 -17.20
CA MET A 46 7.33 13.66 -18.58
C MET A 46 8.37 12.59 -18.92
N GLU A 47 9.59 12.70 -18.40
CA GLU A 47 10.68 11.72 -18.58
C GLU A 47 10.45 10.42 -17.80
N LEU A 48 9.96 10.51 -16.57
CA LEU A 48 9.79 9.34 -15.67
C LEU A 48 8.49 8.58 -15.91
N MET A 49 7.50 9.22 -16.54
CA MET A 49 6.24 8.58 -16.86
C MET A 49 6.43 7.49 -17.91
N PRO A 50 5.77 6.32 -17.78
CA PRO A 50 5.91 5.24 -18.76
C PRO A 50 5.56 5.70 -20.18
N GLU A 51 6.38 5.35 -21.16
CA GLU A 51 6.12 5.64 -22.56
C GLU A 51 4.84 4.94 -23.02
N ARG A 52 3.80 5.71 -23.36
CA ARG A 52 2.62 5.19 -24.10
C ARG A 52 2.86 5.29 -25.61
N CYS A 53 2.40 4.35 -26.42
CA CYS A 53 2.55 4.49 -27.88
C CYS A 53 1.51 5.52 -28.42
N GLY A 54 1.90 6.77 -28.74
CA GLY A 54 1.08 7.71 -29.55
C GLY A 54 0.96 9.17 -29.08
N THR A 55 0.34 10.02 -29.93
CA THR A 55 0.19 11.49 -29.75
C THR A 55 -0.87 11.95 -28.75
N VAL A 56 -1.74 11.04 -28.28
CA VAL A 56 -2.77 11.30 -27.25
C VAL A 56 -2.15 11.53 -25.85
N GLN A 57 -0.87 11.20 -25.69
CA GLN A 57 -0.10 11.33 -24.45
C GLN A 57 -0.17 12.70 -23.78
N SER A 58 -0.03 13.79 -24.55
CA SER A 58 0.13 15.12 -23.97
C SER A 58 -1.16 15.61 -23.30
N LYS A 59 -2.33 15.38 -23.90
CA LYS A 59 -3.60 15.83 -23.31
C LYS A 59 -3.95 15.05 -22.05
N ASP A 60 -3.77 13.73 -22.06
CA ASP A 60 -4.01 12.88 -20.89
C ASP A 60 -3.03 13.19 -19.75
N PHE A 61 -1.77 13.51 -20.09
CA PHE A 61 -0.75 13.88 -19.13
C PHE A 61 -1.10 15.20 -18.43
N GLU A 62 -1.40 16.26 -19.18
CA GLU A 62 -1.75 17.57 -18.61
C GLU A 62 -3.03 17.49 -17.76
N ALA A 63 -4.03 16.74 -18.21
CA ALA A 63 -5.26 16.54 -17.44
C ALA A 63 -4.99 15.81 -16.12
N ALA A 64 -4.21 14.72 -16.15
CA ALA A 64 -3.83 14.00 -14.94
C ALA A 64 -2.98 14.86 -14.00
N LEU A 65 -2.03 15.63 -14.54
CA LEU A 65 -1.18 16.53 -13.76
C LEU A 65 -2.00 17.62 -13.08
N ALA A 66 -2.89 18.26 -13.82
CA ALA A 66 -3.80 19.27 -13.29
C ALA A 66 -4.77 18.68 -12.26
N GLU A 67 -5.13 17.40 -12.36
CA GLU A 67 -5.97 16.72 -11.38
C GLU A 67 -5.22 16.52 -10.06
N VAL A 68 -4.03 15.92 -10.09
CA VAL A 68 -3.35 15.42 -8.88
C VAL A 68 -2.31 16.37 -8.29
N ALA A 69 -1.81 17.36 -9.05
CA ALA A 69 -0.71 18.19 -8.61
C ALA A 69 -1.05 19.68 -8.50
N GLU A 70 -0.41 20.34 -7.55
CA GLU A 70 -0.37 21.80 -7.43
C GLU A 70 1.01 22.32 -7.85
N TYR A 71 1.03 23.43 -8.59
CA TYR A 71 2.27 24.06 -9.01
C TYR A 71 2.79 25.01 -7.93
N ARG A 72 3.98 24.72 -7.40
CA ARG A 72 4.72 25.59 -6.50
C ARG A 72 5.66 26.46 -7.32
N ALA A 73 5.41 27.76 -7.31
CA ALA A 73 6.20 28.75 -8.04
C ALA A 73 7.68 28.74 -7.60
N PRO A 74 8.61 29.07 -8.52
CA PRO A 74 10.03 29.17 -8.22
C PRO A 74 10.28 30.22 -7.13
N ASN A 75 11.03 29.85 -6.09
CA ASN A 75 11.46 30.76 -5.04
C ASN A 75 12.95 31.06 -5.17
N LEU A 76 13.32 32.31 -4.89
CA LEU A 76 14.71 32.73 -4.80
C LEU A 76 15.22 32.34 -3.41
N GLU A 77 16.19 31.43 -3.35
CA GLU A 77 16.86 31.11 -2.09
C GLU A 77 17.71 32.30 -1.61
N ALA A 78 17.90 32.40 -0.29
CA ALA A 78 18.83 33.38 0.30
C ALA A 78 20.29 33.20 -0.19
N SER A 79 20.62 32.05 -0.79
CA SER A 79 21.89 31.73 -1.45
C SER A 79 22.07 32.41 -2.81
N GLY A 80 21.03 33.05 -3.36
CA GLY A 80 21.03 33.64 -4.70
C GLY A 80 20.67 32.65 -5.82
N ASN A 81 20.44 31.38 -5.50
CA ASN A 81 20.01 30.38 -6.47
C ASN A 81 18.49 30.47 -6.71
N MET A 82 18.09 30.49 -7.99
CA MET A 82 16.70 30.32 -8.37
C MET A 82 16.33 28.84 -8.38
N GLN A 83 15.40 28.43 -7.52
CA GLN A 83 14.79 27.12 -7.63
C GLN A 83 13.81 27.11 -8.81
N GLN A 84 13.78 26.04 -9.59
CA GLN A 84 12.76 25.85 -10.62
C GLN A 84 11.39 25.61 -9.96
N GLY A 85 10.30 25.99 -10.64
CA GLY A 85 8.96 25.66 -10.18
C GLY A 85 8.72 24.15 -10.21
N MET A 86 8.08 23.64 -9.15
CA MET A 86 7.90 22.21 -8.91
C MET A 86 6.44 21.87 -8.70
N TYR A 87 6.05 20.66 -9.08
CA TYR A 87 4.75 20.08 -8.80
C TYR A 87 4.78 19.30 -7.50
N VAL A 88 3.74 19.48 -6.69
CA VAL A 88 3.53 18.78 -5.41
C VAL A 88 2.16 18.11 -5.38
N PRO A 89 1.98 16.99 -4.66
CA PRO A 89 0.67 16.36 -4.53
C PRO A 89 -0.34 17.29 -3.86
N LYS A 90 -1.56 17.37 -4.40
CA LYS A 90 -2.69 18.02 -3.71
C LYS A 90 -3.12 17.25 -2.46
N GLY A 91 -3.85 17.92 -1.56
CA GLY A 91 -4.38 17.29 -0.33
C GLY A 91 -5.14 15.98 -0.57
N HIS A 92 -6.11 15.98 -1.50
CA HIS A 92 -6.91 14.79 -1.80
C HIS A 92 -6.08 13.60 -2.30
N VAL A 93 -4.88 13.84 -2.87
CA VAL A 93 -3.98 12.76 -3.28
C VAL A 93 -3.58 11.93 -2.07
N TRP A 94 -3.20 12.58 -0.96
CA TRP A 94 -2.83 11.87 0.26
C TRP A 94 -4.00 11.11 0.88
N GLU A 95 -5.21 11.65 0.77
CA GLU A 95 -6.42 11.07 1.37
C GLU A 95 -7.03 9.94 0.54
N GLU A 96 -6.92 9.98 -0.79
CA GLU A 96 -7.67 9.10 -1.68
C GLU A 96 -6.79 8.28 -2.65
N LEU A 97 -5.64 8.81 -3.07
CA LEU A 97 -4.87 8.24 -4.18
C LEU A 97 -3.51 7.67 -3.78
N TYR A 98 -2.90 8.17 -2.71
CA TYR A 98 -1.60 7.70 -2.22
C TYR A 98 -1.73 6.24 -1.77
N ASP A 99 -0.91 5.38 -2.38
CA ASP A 99 -0.80 3.96 -2.09
C ASP A 99 0.66 3.60 -1.74
N PRO A 100 0.97 3.38 -0.44
CA PRO A 100 2.30 3.00 0.00
C PRO A 100 2.83 1.70 -0.63
N ILE A 101 1.96 0.73 -0.94
CA ILE A 101 2.40 -0.54 -1.55
C ILE A 101 2.81 -0.29 -2.99
N HIS A 102 2.07 0.52 -3.74
CA HIS A 102 2.45 0.89 -5.11
C HIS A 102 3.76 1.69 -5.12
N VAL A 103 3.95 2.63 -4.18
CA VAL A 103 5.24 3.33 -4.03
C VAL A 103 6.37 2.36 -3.73
N LEU A 104 6.17 1.42 -2.81
CA LEU A 104 7.17 0.41 -2.46
C LEU A 104 7.57 -0.47 -3.66
N LEU A 105 6.60 -0.81 -4.52
CA LEU A 105 6.82 -1.60 -5.73
C LEU A 105 7.53 -0.84 -6.85
N ARG A 106 7.38 0.49 -6.90
CA ARG A 106 7.97 1.35 -7.94
C ARG A 106 9.30 2.00 -7.51
N ALA A 107 9.55 2.12 -6.21
CA ALA A 107 10.77 2.70 -5.68
C ALA A 107 12.01 1.89 -6.10
N VAL A 108 12.97 2.57 -6.71
CA VAL A 108 14.30 1.98 -7.01
C VAL A 108 15.14 1.97 -5.74
N HIS A 109 14.99 3.02 -4.92
CA HIS A 109 15.73 3.19 -3.69
C HIS A 109 14.80 3.19 -2.48
N ARG A 110 15.20 2.48 -1.41
CA ARG A 110 14.44 2.46 -0.13
C ARG A 110 14.14 3.86 0.42
N ARG A 111 15.01 4.83 0.15
CA ARG A 111 14.82 6.23 0.54
C ARG A 111 13.58 6.86 -0.09
N GLU A 112 13.21 6.49 -1.32
CA GLU A 112 12.05 7.06 -2.00
C GLU A 112 10.75 6.65 -1.33
N PHE A 113 10.66 5.38 -0.91
CA PHE A 113 9.55 4.90 -0.10
C PHE A 113 9.50 5.64 1.25
N GLN A 114 10.63 5.74 1.96
CA GLN A 114 10.69 6.45 3.24
C GLN A 114 10.28 7.92 3.11
N ASN A 115 10.81 8.62 2.09
CA ASN A 115 10.44 10.01 1.79
C ASN A 115 8.92 10.14 1.59
N SER A 116 8.28 9.20 0.89
CA SER A 116 6.83 9.25 0.69
C SER A 116 6.04 9.13 1.99
N MET A 117 6.51 8.28 2.91
CA MET A 117 5.90 8.10 4.23
C MET A 117 6.13 9.32 5.13
N ASP A 118 7.32 9.94 5.07
CA ASP A 118 7.63 11.15 5.83
C ASP A 118 6.73 12.32 5.39
N ARG A 119 6.54 12.47 4.06
CA ARG A 119 5.65 13.48 3.48
C ARG A 119 4.18 13.24 3.80
N PHE A 120 3.73 11.98 3.81
CA PHE A 120 2.38 11.64 4.26
C PHE A 120 2.17 12.01 5.73
N ASN A 121 3.14 11.71 6.59
CA ASN A 121 3.10 12.12 8.00
C ASN A 121 3.08 13.65 8.16
N GLU A 122 3.86 14.38 7.36
CA GLU A 122 3.81 15.84 7.32
C GLU A 122 2.40 16.35 6.98
N TYR A 123 1.77 15.80 5.95
CA TYR A 123 0.39 16.12 5.57
C TYR A 123 -0.61 15.83 6.70
N VAL A 124 -0.53 14.66 7.34
CA VAL A 124 -1.42 14.27 8.45
C VAL A 124 -1.23 15.19 9.66
N ASN A 125 0.00 15.61 9.94
CA ASN A 125 0.29 16.57 11.02
C ASN A 125 -0.27 17.96 10.73
N GLN A 126 -0.13 18.44 9.48
CA GLN A 126 -0.67 19.75 9.07
C GLN A 126 -2.21 19.79 9.11
N THR A 127 -2.88 18.67 8.87
CA THR A 127 -4.35 18.56 8.91
C THR A 127 -4.90 18.36 10.33
N GLY A 128 -4.04 18.27 11.36
CA GLY A 128 -4.46 18.13 12.76
C GLY A 128 -5.11 16.78 13.09
N ARG A 129 -4.97 15.78 12.21
CA ARG A 129 -5.62 14.46 12.34
C ARG A 129 -4.88 13.52 13.30
N MET A 130 -3.71 13.92 13.79
CA MET A 130 -2.86 13.10 14.64
C MET A 130 -2.30 13.88 15.84
N ARG A 131 -2.01 13.18 16.94
CA ARG A 131 -1.39 13.77 18.13
C ARG A 131 0.07 14.13 17.81
N SER A 132 0.53 15.28 18.27
CA SER A 132 1.91 15.73 18.08
C SER A 132 2.91 14.65 18.57
N GLY A 133 3.85 14.29 17.70
CA GLY A 133 4.90 13.31 18.00
C GLY A 133 4.55 11.84 17.75
N SER A 134 3.38 11.54 17.18
CA SER A 134 3.05 10.19 16.69
C SER A 134 3.24 10.08 15.17
N SER A 135 3.46 8.86 14.67
CA SER A 135 3.51 8.55 13.24
C SER A 135 2.23 7.83 12.84
N ALA A 136 1.69 8.19 11.69
CA ALA A 136 0.52 7.54 11.14
C ALA A 136 0.93 6.16 10.60
N TRP A 137 0.04 5.19 10.74
CA TRP A 137 0.19 3.95 9.99
C TRP A 137 0.08 4.24 8.48
N PRO A 138 0.78 3.48 7.63
CA PRO A 138 0.66 3.63 6.19
C PRO A 138 -0.81 3.51 5.76
N PRO A 139 -1.31 4.42 4.91
CA PRO A 139 -2.69 4.40 4.42
C PRO A 139 -2.82 3.35 3.31
N TYR A 140 -2.73 2.07 3.69
CA TYR A 140 -2.90 0.96 2.76
C TYR A 140 -4.26 1.03 2.07
N ARG A 141 -4.28 0.78 0.76
CA ARG A 141 -5.49 0.89 -0.06
C ARG A 141 -6.09 -0.48 -0.35
N GLU A 142 -7.42 -0.55 -0.34
CA GLU A 142 -8.08 -1.71 -0.91
C GLU A 142 -7.77 -1.77 -2.42
N PRO A 143 -7.32 -2.92 -2.93
CA PRO A 143 -7.12 -3.07 -4.35
C PRO A 143 -8.45 -2.97 -5.12
N ALA A 144 -8.44 -2.32 -6.27
CA ALA A 144 -9.54 -2.33 -7.22
C ALA A 144 -10.05 -3.74 -7.59
N LYS A 145 -11.29 -3.78 -8.10
CA LYS A 145 -12.00 -5.02 -8.38
C LYS A 145 -11.19 -5.94 -9.31
N CYS A 146 -11.22 -7.22 -8.95
CA CYS A 146 -10.64 -8.26 -9.77
C CYS A 146 -11.25 -8.30 -11.19
N HIS A 147 -10.43 -8.22 -12.25
CA HIS A 147 -10.91 -8.51 -13.60
C HIS A 147 -11.37 -9.97 -13.69
N GLU A 148 -12.50 -10.22 -14.37
CA GLU A 148 -13.20 -11.52 -14.37
C GLU A 148 -12.35 -12.67 -14.93
N ALA A 149 -11.41 -12.35 -15.82
CA ALA A 149 -10.49 -13.33 -16.40
C ALA A 149 -9.47 -13.93 -15.40
N TYR A 150 -9.31 -13.38 -14.19
CA TYR A 150 -8.31 -13.85 -13.22
C TYR A 150 -8.91 -14.14 -11.85
N SER A 151 -8.37 -15.14 -11.16
CA SER A 151 -8.72 -15.41 -9.76
C SER A 151 -8.17 -14.34 -8.81
N ASP A 152 -8.91 -14.07 -7.73
CA ASP A 152 -8.49 -13.12 -6.69
C ASP A 152 -7.38 -13.74 -5.81
N PRO A 153 -6.15 -13.19 -5.81
CA PRO A 153 -5.05 -13.70 -4.99
C PRO A 153 -5.29 -13.51 -3.49
N ARG A 154 -6.18 -12.59 -3.07
CA ARG A 154 -6.56 -12.43 -1.66
C ARG A 154 -7.12 -13.72 -1.05
N LYS A 155 -7.58 -14.67 -1.88
CA LYS A 155 -7.98 -16.02 -1.44
C LYS A 155 -6.87 -16.76 -0.67
N ILE A 156 -5.58 -16.46 -0.91
CA ILE A 156 -4.46 -17.05 -0.14
C ILE A 156 -4.53 -16.69 1.36
N LEU A 157 -5.12 -15.54 1.67
CA LEU A 157 -5.27 -15.03 3.03
C LEU A 157 -6.35 -15.79 3.81
N LYS A 158 -7.15 -16.65 3.16
CA LYS A 158 -8.10 -17.55 3.83
C LYS A 158 -7.45 -18.83 4.36
N SER A 159 -6.16 -19.03 4.08
CA SER A 159 -5.46 -20.25 4.48
C SER A 159 -5.23 -20.31 5.99
N ARG A 160 -5.33 -21.50 6.58
CA ARG A 160 -5.02 -21.72 8.01
C ARG A 160 -3.60 -21.29 8.37
N VAL A 161 -2.66 -21.41 7.41
CA VAL A 161 -1.26 -21.00 7.58
C VAL A 161 -1.15 -19.48 7.74
N PHE A 162 -1.85 -18.70 6.92
CA PHE A 162 -1.89 -17.24 7.06
C PHE A 162 -2.51 -16.84 8.41
N HIS A 163 -3.64 -17.42 8.80
CA HIS A 163 -4.26 -17.08 10.09
C HIS A 163 -3.40 -17.46 11.30
N ALA A 164 -2.69 -18.60 11.24
CA ALA A 164 -1.72 -18.97 12.28
C ALA A 164 -0.54 -17.97 12.35
N LEU A 165 -0.06 -17.49 11.19
CA LEU A 165 0.95 -16.44 11.10
C LEU A 165 0.45 -15.15 11.76
N VAL A 166 -0.74 -14.66 11.39
CA VAL A 166 -1.36 -13.46 11.97
C VAL A 166 -1.48 -13.58 13.48
N TRP A 167 -2.02 -14.70 13.97
CA TRP A 167 -2.15 -14.94 15.41
C TRP A 167 -0.80 -14.87 16.14
N LEU A 168 0.23 -15.52 15.61
CA LEU A 168 1.56 -15.51 16.22
C LEU A 168 2.15 -14.09 16.28
N VAL A 169 1.97 -13.31 15.22
CA VAL A 169 2.47 -11.93 15.17
C VAL A 169 1.75 -11.04 16.17
N LEU A 170 0.41 -11.08 16.19
CA LEU A 170 -0.38 -10.28 17.12
C LEU A 170 -0.14 -10.69 18.58
N TYR A 171 -0.05 -12.00 18.85
CA TYR A 171 0.30 -12.50 20.18
C TYR A 171 1.64 -11.96 20.64
N LYS A 172 2.69 -12.00 19.79
CA LYS A 172 4.00 -11.43 20.12
C LYS A 172 3.96 -9.92 20.29
N ALA A 173 3.20 -9.20 19.46
CA ALA A 173 3.05 -7.75 19.56
C ALA A 173 2.45 -7.33 20.91
N VAL A 174 1.46 -8.07 21.41
CA VAL A 174 0.77 -7.79 22.67
C VAL A 174 1.55 -8.28 23.90
N THR A 175 2.19 -9.44 23.83
CA THR A 175 2.83 -10.07 25.01
C THR A 175 4.30 -9.73 25.17
N GLN A 176 5.03 -9.59 24.06
CA GLN A 176 6.48 -9.41 24.05
C GLN A 176 6.89 -8.00 23.61
N HIS A 177 6.00 -7.26 22.94
CA HIS A 177 6.27 -5.92 22.40
C HIS A 177 7.53 -5.85 21.51
N THR A 178 7.88 -6.95 20.86
CA THR A 178 9.07 -7.08 19.99
C THR A 178 8.78 -6.88 18.51
N VAL A 179 7.52 -6.68 18.15
CA VAL A 179 7.06 -6.53 16.76
C VAL A 179 6.98 -5.04 16.43
N SER A 180 7.56 -4.61 15.30
CA SER A 180 7.50 -3.22 14.86
C SER A 180 6.08 -2.79 14.47
N GLU A 181 5.75 -1.51 14.65
CA GLU A 181 4.45 -0.96 14.23
C GLU A 181 4.17 -1.17 12.74
N HIS A 182 5.21 -1.11 11.90
CA HIS A 182 5.08 -1.41 10.48
C HIS A 182 4.54 -2.83 10.25
N VAL A 183 5.12 -3.83 10.91
CA VAL A 183 4.67 -5.23 10.79
C VAL A 183 3.24 -5.39 11.31
N VAL A 184 2.90 -4.73 12.42
CA VAL A 184 1.53 -4.75 12.96
C VAL A 184 0.54 -4.15 11.95
N SER A 185 0.81 -2.94 11.45
CA SER A 185 -0.08 -2.27 10.47
C SER A 185 -0.27 -3.11 9.20
N LEU A 186 0.78 -3.74 8.70
CA LEU A 186 0.72 -4.62 7.53
C LEU A 186 -0.07 -5.90 7.79
N VAL A 187 0.03 -6.49 8.98
CA VAL A 187 -0.79 -7.65 9.38
C VAL A 187 -2.27 -7.27 9.45
N ILE A 188 -2.60 -6.11 10.04
CA ILE A 188 -3.98 -5.63 10.13
C ILE A 188 -4.55 -5.39 8.73
N TYR A 189 -3.80 -4.74 7.83
CA TYR A 189 -4.20 -4.57 6.45
C TYR A 189 -4.47 -5.90 5.74
N LEU A 190 -3.55 -6.87 5.83
CA LEU A 190 -3.75 -8.18 5.21
C LEU A 190 -4.95 -8.94 5.82
N LEU A 191 -5.23 -8.75 7.11
CA LEU A 191 -6.41 -9.33 7.75
C LEU A 191 -7.70 -8.69 7.22
N GLU A 192 -7.72 -7.37 7.04
CA GLU A 192 -8.84 -6.65 6.41
C GLU A 192 -9.08 -7.15 4.97
N MET A 193 -8.01 -7.36 4.20
CA MET A 193 -8.10 -7.94 2.85
C MET A 193 -8.65 -9.37 2.85
N ALA A 194 -8.38 -10.16 3.89
CA ALA A 194 -8.95 -11.50 4.05
C ALA A 194 -10.45 -11.45 4.32
N VAL A 195 -10.88 -10.50 5.16
CA VAL A 195 -12.31 -10.28 5.48
C VAL A 195 -13.06 -9.80 4.23
N ALA A 196 -12.48 -8.86 3.46
CA ALA A 196 -13.11 -8.29 2.27
C ALA A 196 -13.47 -9.32 1.18
N VAL A 197 -12.79 -10.47 1.13
CA VAL A 197 -13.04 -11.55 0.16
C VAL A 197 -13.72 -12.78 0.76
N THR A 198 -14.19 -12.68 2.00
CA THR A 198 -14.93 -13.74 2.65
C THR A 198 -16.42 -13.46 2.55
N ASP A 199 -17.13 -14.26 1.77
CA ASP A 199 -18.59 -14.17 1.70
C ASP A 199 -19.21 -14.59 3.06
N PRO A 200 -20.21 -13.86 3.59
CA PRO A 200 -20.88 -14.23 4.85
C PRO A 200 -21.57 -15.60 4.79
N THR A 201 -21.87 -16.07 3.59
CA THR A 201 -22.53 -17.34 3.30
C THR A 201 -21.56 -18.45 2.93
N ASP A 202 -20.26 -18.14 2.82
CA ASP A 202 -19.24 -19.14 2.53
C ASP A 202 -19.22 -20.12 3.70
N GLN A 203 -19.70 -21.35 3.48
CA GLN A 203 -19.69 -22.35 4.53
C GLN A 203 -18.24 -22.51 5.00
N PRO A 204 -17.97 -22.45 6.32
CA PRO A 204 -16.63 -22.65 6.82
C PRO A 204 -16.23 -24.06 6.41
N THR A 205 -15.44 -24.19 5.35
CA THR A 205 -14.82 -25.46 4.96
C THR A 205 -13.76 -25.72 6.02
N GLN A 206 -14.23 -26.21 7.17
CA GLN A 206 -13.48 -26.57 8.36
C GLN A 206 -12.30 -25.63 8.63
N VAL A 207 -12.52 -24.36 8.96
CA VAL A 207 -11.35 -23.48 9.22
C VAL A 207 -10.62 -23.90 10.52
N CYS A 208 -11.34 -24.52 11.47
CA CYS A 208 -10.79 -25.07 12.71
C CYS A 208 -11.58 -26.28 13.22
N THR A 209 -11.51 -27.45 12.57
CA THR A 209 -11.77 -28.69 13.32
C THR A 209 -10.51 -29.00 14.13
N VAL A 210 -10.54 -28.64 15.42
CA VAL A 210 -9.73 -29.36 16.41
C VAL A 210 -10.15 -30.81 16.24
N LYS A 211 -9.28 -31.66 15.71
CA LYS A 211 -9.49 -33.11 15.82
C LYS A 211 -9.63 -33.34 17.31
N GLN A 212 -10.82 -33.70 17.78
CA GLN A 212 -10.97 -34.29 19.09
C GLN A 212 -9.97 -35.44 19.10
N THR A 213 -8.90 -35.28 19.89
CA THR A 213 -7.99 -36.36 20.17
C THR A 213 -8.87 -37.45 20.74
N THR A 214 -9.04 -38.54 19.99
CA THR A 214 -9.64 -39.75 20.55
C THR A 214 -8.87 -40.02 21.83
N GLU A 215 -9.57 -40.03 22.96
CA GLU A 215 -9.00 -40.39 24.25
C GLU A 215 -8.19 -41.67 24.04
N ARG A 216 -6.87 -41.56 24.10
CA ARG A 216 -6.03 -42.73 24.23
C ARG A 216 -6.34 -43.26 25.61
N ASN A 217 -7.24 -44.24 25.67
CA ASN A 217 -7.33 -45.14 26.81
C ASN A 217 -5.95 -45.80 26.94
N VAL A 218 -5.14 -45.26 27.83
CA VAL A 218 -4.00 -45.97 28.36
C VAL A 218 -4.60 -47.02 29.28
N ASN A 219 -4.67 -48.25 28.80
CA ASN A 219 -4.92 -49.39 29.67
C ASN A 219 -3.68 -49.55 30.54
N ASP A 220 -3.71 -48.94 31.72
CA ASP A 220 -2.87 -49.37 32.83
C ASP A 220 -3.43 -50.73 33.28
N GLY A 221 -2.80 -51.81 32.83
CA GLY A 221 -3.14 -53.18 33.18
C GLY A 221 -1.88 -54.04 33.28
N ASP A 222 -1.51 -54.31 34.53
CA ASP A 222 -0.62 -55.33 35.13
C ASP A 222 0.71 -55.71 34.43
#